data_AF-A0A7J4V2G8-F1
#
_entry.id   AF-A0A7J4V2G8-F1
#
_cell.length_a   1.000
_cell.length_b   1.000
_cell.length_c   1.000
_cell.angle_alpha   90.00
_cell.angle_beta   90.00
_cell.angle_gamma   90.00
#
_symmetry.space_group_name_H-M   'P 1'
#
loop_
_entity.id
_entity.type
_entity.pdbx_description
1 polymer ?
#
loop_
_entity_poly.entity_id
_entity_poly.type
_entity_poly.pdbx_seq_one_letter_code
_entity_poly.pdbx_strand_id
1 'polypeptide(L)' 'MSAHISVRDMMVSDCPDLLSKVEGMLREEFGITHTTLQLECARSDGSSCSFSKPD' A
#
# COMPACT_ATOMS: atom_id res chain seq x y z
N MET A 1 -0.90 7.75 10.25
CA MET A 1 -0.29 6.41 10.08
C MET A 1 0.27 6.30 8.67
N SER A 2 1.36 5.57 8.43
CA SER A 2 1.92 5.38 7.08
C SER A 2 2.11 3.91 6.75
N ALA A 3 1.85 3.52 5.49
CA ALA A 3 2.01 2.15 5.02
C ALA A 3 2.39 2.10 3.54
N HIS A 4 3.09 1.03 3.15
CA HIS A 4 3.46 0.74 1.78
C HIS A 4 2.59 -0.40 1.27
N ILE A 5 1.98 -0.23 0.10
CA ILE A 5 1.11 -1.20 -0.55
C ILE A 5 1.84 -1.70 -1.78
N SER A 6 2.16 -2.98 -1.80
CA SER A 6 2.76 -3.62 -2.97
C SER A 6 1.65 -4.04 -3.93
N VAL A 7 1.63 -3.44 -5.12
CA VAL A 7 0.67 -3.71 -6.19
C VAL A 7 1.37 -4.42 -7.34
N ARG A 8 0.64 -5.25 -8.08
CA ARG A 8 1.16 -5.74 -9.37
C ARG A 8 1.25 -4.59 -10.37
N ASP A 9 2.01 -4.81 -11.45
CA ASP A 9 2.04 -3.88 -12.57
C ASP A 9 0.61 -3.56 -13.03
N MET A 10 0.26 -2.28 -12.92
CA MET A 10 -1.07 -1.75 -13.21
C MET A 10 -0.93 -0.33 -13.75
N MET A 11 -1.96 0.16 -14.46
CA MET A 11 -1.92 1.54 -14.94
C MET A 11 -1.94 2.50 -13.75
N VAL A 12 -1.11 3.53 -13.82
CA VAL A 12 -1.08 4.61 -12.80
C VAL A 12 -2.46 5.28 -12.65
N SER A 13 -3.26 5.28 -13.72
CA SER A 13 -4.63 5.79 -13.71
C SER A 13 -5.59 5.00 -12.84
N ASP A 14 -5.31 3.72 -12.56
CA ASP A 14 -6.13 2.85 -11.71
C ASP A 14 -5.74 2.94 -10.22
N CYS A 15 -4.54 3.47 -9.92
CA CYS A 15 -4.02 3.62 -8.56
C CYS A 15 -4.90 4.47 -7.61
N PRO A 16 -5.53 5.59 -8.04
CA PRO A 16 -6.37 6.40 -7.17
C PRO A 16 -7.60 5.68 -6.65
N ASP A 17 -8.19 4.80 -7.47
CA ASP A 17 -9.37 4.02 -7.10
C ASP A 17 -9.01 2.98 -6.02
N LEU A 18 -7.88 2.29 -6.21
CA LEU A 18 -7.34 1.36 -5.23
C LEU A 18 -7.03 2.05 -3.89
N LEU A 19 -6.39 3.22 -3.92
CA LEU A 19 -6.10 4.00 -2.71
C LEU A 19 -7.38 4.39 -1.98
N SER A 20 -8.35 4.95 -2.70
CA SER A 20 -9.64 5.36 -2.15
C SER A 20 -10.37 4.19 -1.49
N LYS A 21 -10.29 3.00 -2.09
CA LYS A 21 -10.88 1.77 -1.53
C LYS A 21 -10.21 1.35 -0.22
N VAL A 22 -8.87 1.35 -0.17
CA VAL A 22 -8.12 0.97 1.04
C VAL A 22 -8.34 2.00 2.16
N GLU A 23 -8.35 3.29 1.84
CA GLU A 23 -8.68 4.35 2.80
C GLU A 23 -10.12 4.20 3.34
N GLY A 24 -11.08 3.85 2.47
CA GLY A 24 -12.44 3.51 2.87
C GLY A 24 -12.48 2.40 3.91
N MET A 25 -11.83 1.27 3.61
CA MET A 25 -11.76 0.12 4.52
C MET A 25 -11.11 0.48 5.86
N LEU A 26 -9.98 1.21 5.85
CA LEU A 26 -9.28 1.64 7.05
C LEU A 26 -10.14 2.57 7.92
N ARG A 27 -10.91 3.45 7.29
CA ARG A 27 -11.83 4.34 7.98
C ARG A 27 -13.03 3.59 8.56
N GLU A 28 -13.62 2.69 7.80
CA GLU A 28 -14.86 1.98 8.18
C GLU A 28 -14.59 0.91 9.25
N GLU A 29 -13.52 0.13 9.10
CA GLU A 29 -13.23 -0.97 10.02
C GLU A 29 -12.45 -0.53 11.26
N PHE A 30 -11.59 0.48 11.13
CA PHE A 30 -10.64 0.86 12.19
C PHE A 30 -10.77 2.33 12.63
N GLY A 31 -11.64 3.12 11.99
CA GLY A 31 -11.81 4.55 12.32
C GLY A 31 -10.59 5.42 11.93
N ILE A 32 -9.70 4.92 11.07
CA ILE A 32 -8.47 5.64 10.70
C ILE A 32 -8.77 6.59 9.54
N THR A 33 -8.70 7.90 9.80
CA THR A 33 -9.04 8.97 8.84
C THR A 33 -7.84 9.65 8.18
N HIS A 34 -6.65 9.54 8.77
CA HIS A 34 -5.43 10.16 8.25
C HIS A 34 -4.32 9.10 8.07
N THR A 35 -4.21 8.61 6.84
CA THR A 35 -3.24 7.59 6.45
C THR A 35 -2.44 8.05 5.24
N THR A 36 -1.12 7.85 5.26
CA THR A 36 -0.26 8.07 4.10
C THR A 36 0.05 6.71 3.49
N LEU A 37 -0.54 6.42 2.34
CA LEU A 37 -0.35 5.15 1.64
C LEU A 37 0.55 5.38 0.42
N GLN A 38 1.68 4.67 0.37
CA GLN A 38 2.57 4.68 -0.78
C GLN A 38 2.39 3.38 -1.57
N LEU A 39 2.24 3.50 -2.88
CA LEU A 39 2.14 2.35 -3.77
C LEU A 39 3.54 1.99 -4.28
N GLU A 40 3.88 0.73 -4.19
CA GLU A 40 5.10 0.18 -4.77
C GLU A 40 4.74 -0.92 -5.76
N CYS A 41 5.32 -0.87 -6.96
CA CYS A 41 5.13 -1.94 -7.92
C CYS A 41 5.96 -3.15 -7.47
N ALA A 42 5.29 -4.26 -7.20
CA ALA A 42 5.91 -5.53 -6.86
C ALA A 42 6.81 -5.93 -8.03
N ARG A 43 8.12 -5.86 -7.83
CA ARG A 43 9.06 -6.45 -8.78
C ARG A 43 8.74 -7.94 -8.83
N SER A 44 8.52 -8.48 -10.02
CA SER A 44 8.24 -9.91 -10.27
C SER A 44 9.40 -10.86 -9.90
N ASP A 45 10.42 -10.35 -9.22
CA ASP A 45 11.51 -11.12 -8.67
C ASP A 45 11.18 -11.38 -7.20
N GLY A 46 10.94 -12.64 -6.82
CA GLY A 46 10.42 -13.12 -5.53
C GLY A 46 11.26 -12.81 -4.28
N SER A 47 11.84 -11.62 -4.22
CA SER A 47 12.49 -11.03 -3.06
C SER A 47 11.40 -10.53 -2.13
N SER A 48 10.99 -11.36 -1.16
CA SER A 48 10.26 -10.86 0.00
C SER A 48 11.04 -9.69 0.59
N CYS A 49 10.41 -8.52 0.74
CA CYS A 49 11.00 -7.39 1.44
C CYS A 49 11.16 -7.76 2.93
N SER A 50 12.29 -8.40 3.25
CA SER A 50 12.69 -8.70 4.62
C SER A 50 13.30 -7.43 5.22
N PHE A 51 12.49 -6.64 5.91
CA PHE A 51 13.01 -5.62 6.83
C PHE A 51 13.68 -6.33 8.01
N SER A 52 14.94 -6.76 7.84
CA SER A 52 15.79 -7.12 8.96
C SER A 52 16.27 -5.83 9.61
N LYS A 53 15.86 -5.61 10.87
CA LYS A 53 16.30 -4.49 11.72
C LYS A 53 17.84 -4.41 11.67
N PRO A 54 18.46 -3.27 11.29
CA PRO A 54 19.88 -3.09 11.50
C PRO A 54 20.14 -3.01 13.02
N ASP A 55 21.08 -3.83 13.50
CA ASP A 55 21.63 -3.82 14.87
C ASP A 55 22.34 -2.49 15.16
#